data_AF-A0A7X7XRW7-F1
#
_entry.id   AF-A0A7X7XRW7-F1
#
_cell.length_a   1.000
_cell.length_b   1.000
_cell.length_c   1.000
_cell.angle_alpha   90.00
_cell.angle_beta   90.00
_cell.angle_gamma   90.00
#
_symmetry.space_group_name_H-M   'P 1'
#
loop_
_entity.id
_entity.type
_entity.pdbx_description
1 polymer ?
#
loop_
_entity_poly.entity_id
_entity_poly.type
_entity_poly.pdbx_seq_one_letter_code
_entity_poly.pdbx_strand_id
1 'polypeptide(L)'
;IDALSPKDRMILEGAKSIREDFLHQNAYHEIDTYTSLNKQYLMLKAIIKFYEEGNKALDEGIELDKIINLDVRVDIARAKYISESDLKYFDELFEKIERDFSSLKEKNKEEVR
;
A
#
# COMPACT_ATOMS: atom_id res chain seq x y z
N ILE A 1 8.41 -1.87 -20.12
CA ILE A 1 8.46 -2.06 -18.65
C ILE A 1 9.61 -2.99 -18.25
N ASP A 2 9.92 -4.01 -19.06
CA ASP A 2 11.00 -4.98 -18.79
C ASP A 2 12.43 -4.43 -18.73
N ALA A 3 12.66 -3.17 -19.14
CA ALA A 3 13.97 -2.53 -19.06
C ALA A 3 14.15 -1.62 -17.82
N LEU A 4 13.10 -1.45 -17.00
CA LEU A 4 13.16 -0.57 -15.84
C LEU A 4 13.79 -1.27 -14.63
N SER A 5 14.55 -0.51 -13.84
CA SER A 5 15.07 -1.01 -12.57
C SER A 5 13.91 -1.35 -11.61
N PRO A 6 14.10 -2.26 -10.64
CA PRO A 6 13.10 -2.53 -9.61
C PRO A 6 12.64 -1.26 -8.86
N LYS A 7 13.56 -0.30 -8.64
CA LYS A 7 13.22 1.00 -8.03
C LYS A 7 12.32 1.85 -8.92
N ASP A 8 12.60 1.94 -10.21
CA ASP A 8 11.74 2.69 -11.15
C ASP A 8 10.36 2.04 -11.27
N ARG A 9 10.30 0.70 -11.29
CA ARG A 9 9.03 -0.03 -11.24
C ARG A 9 8.29 0.24 -9.93
N MET A 10 8.98 0.33 -8.79
CA MET A 10 8.36 0.68 -7.50
C MET A 10 7.77 2.10 -7.51
N ILE A 11 8.42 3.06 -8.17
CA ILE A 11 7.86 4.41 -8.38
C ILE A 11 6.55 4.32 -9.18
N LEU A 12 6.52 3.52 -10.25
CA LEU A 12 5.29 3.32 -11.03
C LEU A 12 4.17 2.67 -10.22
N GLU A 13 4.49 1.71 -9.33
CA GLU A 13 3.51 1.09 -8.45
C GLU A 13 2.97 2.07 -7.40
N GLY A 14 3.82 2.91 -6.81
CA GLY A 14 3.40 3.99 -5.91
C GLY A 14 2.51 5.01 -6.62
N ALA A 15 2.90 5.45 -7.81
CA ALA A 15 2.11 6.37 -8.63
C ALA A 15 0.76 5.76 -9.06
N LYS A 16 0.74 4.46 -9.38
CA LYS A 16 -0.48 3.73 -9.70
C LYS A 16 -1.44 3.72 -8.51
N SER A 17 -0.95 3.43 -7.30
CA SER A 17 -1.74 3.42 -6.08
C SER A 17 -2.33 4.81 -5.77
N ILE A 18 -1.52 5.88 -5.89
CA ILE A 18 -2.03 7.26 -5.75
C ILE A 18 -3.18 7.52 -6.74
N ARG A 19 -3.00 7.13 -8.01
CA ARG A 19 -4.02 7.37 -9.03
C ARG A 19 -5.30 6.58 -8.79
N GLU A 20 -5.20 5.29 -8.51
CA GLU A 20 -6.34 4.36 -8.49
C GLU A 20 -7.02 4.26 -7.12
N ASP A 21 -6.27 4.45 -6.04
CA ASP A 21 -6.73 4.23 -4.67
C ASP A 21 -7.06 5.55 -3.94
N PHE A 22 -6.51 6.67 -4.41
CA PHE A 22 -6.73 7.99 -3.81
C PHE A 22 -7.40 9.00 -4.75
N LEU A 23 -6.88 9.19 -5.97
CA LEU A 23 -7.42 10.20 -6.91
C LEU A 23 -8.74 9.74 -7.56
N HIS A 24 -8.89 8.45 -7.84
CA HIS A 24 -10.12 7.90 -8.40
C HIS A 24 -11.21 7.74 -7.33
N GLN A 25 -12.15 8.69 -7.32
CA GLN A 25 -13.35 8.67 -6.47
C GLN A 25 -14.61 8.35 -7.29
N ASN A 26 -15.46 7.46 -6.77
CA ASN A 26 -16.74 7.13 -7.36
C ASN A 26 -17.87 7.98 -6.77
N ALA A 27 -18.29 9.01 -7.50
CA ALA A 27 -19.39 9.91 -7.11
C ALA A 27 -20.76 9.23 -6.96
N TYR A 28 -20.94 8.00 -7.45
CA TYR A 28 -22.18 7.23 -7.31
C TYR A 28 -22.13 6.19 -6.18
N HIS A 29 -20.99 6.02 -5.49
CA HIS A 29 -20.85 5.09 -4.39
C HIS A 29 -21.15 5.77 -3.05
N GLU A 30 -21.97 5.16 -2.21
CA GLU A 30 -22.49 5.78 -0.98
C GLU A 30 -21.39 6.22 0.01
N ILE A 31 -20.27 5.48 0.06
CA ILE A 31 -19.13 5.79 0.94
C ILE A 31 -18.03 6.61 0.26
N ASP A 32 -17.86 6.47 -1.06
CA ASP A 32 -16.74 7.07 -1.80
C ASP A 32 -17.15 8.38 -2.50
N THR A 33 -18.43 8.75 -2.40
CA THR A 33 -18.95 10.03 -2.89
C THR A 33 -18.43 11.24 -2.12
N TYR A 34 -17.96 11.06 -0.88
CA TYR A 34 -17.38 12.10 -0.04
C TYR A 34 -16.33 11.49 0.90
N THR A 35 -15.20 12.17 1.07
CA THR A 35 -14.12 11.74 1.97
C THR A 35 -13.65 12.92 2.80
N SER A 36 -13.69 12.81 4.13
CA SER A 36 -13.23 13.84 5.06
C SER A 36 -11.71 14.06 4.97
N LEU A 37 -11.22 15.23 5.39
CA LEU A 37 -9.77 15.49 5.42
C LEU A 37 -9.00 14.47 6.27
N ASN A 38 -9.59 14.00 7.37
CA ASN A 38 -8.96 13.00 8.22
C ASN A 38 -8.81 11.67 7.49
N LYS A 39 -9.89 11.19 6.84
CA LYS A 39 -9.84 9.97 6.04
C LYS A 39 -8.89 10.11 4.85
N GLN A 40 -8.88 11.25 4.15
CA GLN A 40 -7.92 11.53 3.09
C GLN A 40 -6.47 11.42 3.58
N TYR A 41 -6.14 12.02 4.73
CA TYR A 41 -4.81 11.93 5.33
C TYR A 41 -4.43 10.48 5.63
N LEU A 42 -5.32 9.70 6.24
CA LEU A 42 -5.06 8.31 6.60
C LEU A 42 -4.84 7.42 5.36
N MET A 43 -5.66 7.58 4.31
CA MET A 43 -5.50 6.87 3.04
C MET A 43 -4.15 7.19 2.37
N LEU A 44 -3.82 8.47 2.24
CA LEU A 44 -2.56 8.88 1.63
C LEU A 44 -1.36 8.40 2.45
N LYS A 45 -1.45 8.46 3.79
CA LYS A 45 -0.43 7.93 4.69
C LYS A 45 -0.23 6.42 4.51
N ALA A 46 -1.29 5.64 4.29
CA ALA A 46 -1.17 4.20 4.04
C ALA A 46 -0.44 3.90 2.73
N ILE A 47 -0.78 4.62 1.66
CA ILE A 47 -0.10 4.52 0.35
C ILE A 47 1.39 4.84 0.49
N ILE A 48 1.72 5.97 1.14
CA ILE A 48 3.11 6.40 1.34
C ILE A 48 3.88 5.39 2.20
N LYS A 49 3.27 4.91 3.31
CA LYS A 49 3.91 3.92 4.18
C LYS A 49 4.25 2.63 3.43
N PHE A 50 3.32 2.11 2.62
CA PHE A 50 3.60 0.93 1.79
C PHE A 50 4.73 1.19 0.79
N TYR A 51 4.74 2.36 0.14
CA TYR A 51 5.81 2.74 -0.79
C TYR A 51 7.18 2.82 -0.09
N GLU A 52 7.26 3.43 1.09
CA GLU A 52 8.49 3.54 1.87
C GLU A 52 9.01 2.18 2.33
N GLU A 53 8.15 1.32 2.87
CA GLU A 53 8.52 -0.04 3.28
C GLU A 53 8.94 -0.91 2.08
N GLY A 54 8.27 -0.74 0.93
CA GLY A 54 8.66 -1.40 -0.31
C GLY A 54 10.05 -0.99 -0.78
N ASN A 55 10.40 0.29 -0.72
CA ASN A 55 11.76 0.74 -1.06
C ASN A 55 12.81 0.17 -0.09
N LYS A 56 12.52 0.14 1.21
CA LYS A 56 13.41 -0.50 2.20
C LYS A 56 13.61 -1.99 1.90
N ALA A 57 12.53 -2.70 1.57
CA ALA A 57 12.59 -4.11 1.20
C ALA A 57 13.44 -4.35 -0.07
N LEU A 58 13.30 -3.48 -1.08
CA LEU A 58 14.15 -3.53 -2.28
C LEU A 58 15.63 -3.29 -1.96
N ASP A 59 15.92 -2.34 -1.06
CA ASP A 59 17.30 -2.07 -0.60
C ASP A 59 17.90 -3.25 0.19
N GLU A 60 17.06 -4.06 0.84
CA GLU A 60 17.42 -5.33 1.49
C GLU A 60 17.51 -6.52 0.50
N GLY A 61 17.34 -6.28 -0.80
CA GLY A 61 17.47 -7.30 -1.85
C GLY A 61 16.24 -8.18 -2.05
N ILE A 62 15.09 -7.82 -1.49
CA ILE A 62 13.83 -8.53 -1.72
C ILE A 62 13.34 -8.24 -3.14
N GLU A 63 12.90 -9.27 -3.86
CA GLU A 63 12.36 -9.12 -5.21
C GLU A 63 11.08 -8.28 -5.23
N LEU A 64 10.98 -7.36 -6.19
CA LEU A 64 9.81 -6.49 -6.35
C LEU A 64 8.51 -7.28 -6.43
N ASP A 65 8.50 -8.39 -7.17
CA ASP A 65 7.29 -9.20 -7.36
C ASP A 65 6.75 -9.75 -6.03
N LYS A 66 7.62 -10.04 -5.04
CA LYS A 66 7.19 -10.45 -3.70
C LYS A 66 6.53 -9.29 -2.93
N ILE A 67 7.01 -8.06 -3.12
CA ILE A 67 6.47 -6.85 -2.47
C ILE A 67 5.11 -6.48 -3.07
N ILE A 68 5.00 -6.45 -4.40
CA ILE A 68 3.75 -6.02 -5.07
C ILE A 68 2.65 -7.08 -4.95
N ASN A 69 2.96 -8.29 -4.54
CA ASN A 69 1.98 -9.35 -4.27
C ASN A 69 1.56 -9.43 -2.79
N LEU A 70 1.99 -8.51 -1.94
CA LEU A 70 1.50 -8.45 -0.55
C LEU A 70 0.00 -8.16 -0.50
N ASP A 71 -0.73 -8.95 0.29
CA ASP A 71 -2.18 -8.85 0.43
C ASP A 71 -2.64 -7.47 0.92
N VAL A 72 -1.83 -6.79 1.74
CA VAL A 72 -2.16 -5.44 2.26
C VAL A 72 -2.40 -4.41 1.16
N ARG A 73 -1.92 -4.62 -0.06
CA ARG A 73 -2.24 -3.74 -1.19
C ARG A 73 -3.72 -3.72 -1.52
N VAL A 74 -4.41 -4.87 -1.40
CA VAL A 74 -5.85 -4.97 -1.63
C VAL A 74 -6.60 -4.17 -0.56
N ASP A 75 -6.10 -4.22 0.69
CA ASP A 75 -6.67 -3.48 1.80
C ASP A 75 -6.49 -1.96 1.62
N ILE A 76 -5.32 -1.51 1.14
CA ILE A 76 -5.07 -0.10 0.77
C ILE A 76 -6.02 0.36 -0.34
N ALA A 77 -6.17 -0.43 -1.41
CA ALA A 77 -7.06 -0.09 -2.52
C ALA A 77 -8.53 0.01 -2.11
N ARG A 78 -8.94 -0.78 -1.10
CA ARG A 78 -10.30 -0.78 -0.55
C ARG A 78 -10.52 0.26 0.54
N ALA A 79 -9.48 0.93 1.03
CA ALA A 79 -9.58 1.91 2.12
C ALA A 79 -10.55 3.07 1.81
N LYS A 80 -10.74 3.40 0.53
CA LYS A 80 -11.72 4.40 0.10
C LYS A 80 -13.17 4.04 0.41
N TYR A 81 -13.48 2.75 0.54
CA TYR A 81 -14.81 2.24 0.90
C TYR A 81 -15.03 2.08 2.41
N ILE A 82 -14.06 2.47 3.26
CA ILE A 82 -14.22 2.44 4.71
C ILE A 82 -15.11 3.61 5.15
N SER A 83 -16.10 3.33 6.00
CA SER A 83 -17.01 4.36 6.52
C SER A 83 -16.26 5.42 7.34
N GLU A 84 -16.72 6.68 7.29
CA GLU A 84 -16.21 7.77 8.14
C GLU A 84 -16.38 7.48 9.65
N SER A 85 -17.31 6.60 10.01
CA SER A 85 -17.50 6.17 11.41
C SER A 85 -16.47 5.12 11.87
N ASP A 86 -15.69 4.54 10.95
CA ASP A 86 -14.83 3.38 11.20
C ASP A 86 -13.36 3.64 10.84
N LEU A 87 -12.90 4.88 11.09
CA LEU A 87 -11.50 5.25 10.79
C LEU A 87 -10.46 4.53 11.65
N LYS A 88 -10.88 3.81 12.71
CA LYS A 88 -10.00 2.94 13.50
C LYS A 88 -9.45 1.78 12.69
N TYR A 89 -10.13 1.37 11.62
CA TYR A 89 -9.61 0.40 10.67
C TYR A 89 -8.21 0.77 10.12
N PHE A 90 -7.89 2.06 10.01
CA PHE A 90 -6.57 2.47 9.55
C PHE A 90 -5.44 2.10 10.51
N ASP A 91 -5.71 1.99 11.81
CA ASP A 91 -4.72 1.51 12.79
C ASP A 91 -4.36 0.05 12.49
N GLU A 92 -5.38 -0.79 12.27
CA GLU A 92 -5.20 -2.20 11.87
C GLU A 92 -4.52 -2.32 10.51
N LEU A 93 -4.83 -1.44 9.56
CA LEU A 93 -4.17 -1.38 8.26
C LEU A 93 -2.68 -1.06 8.41
N PHE A 94 -2.32 -0.09 9.25
CA PHE A 94 -0.92 0.27 9.48
C PHE A 94 -0.13 -0.85 10.15
N GLU A 95 -0.75 -1.58 11.09
CA GLU A 95 -0.15 -2.77 11.70
C GLU A 95 -0.01 -3.91 10.69
N LYS A 96 -1.00 -4.08 9.81
CA LYS A 96 -0.93 -5.09 8.74
C LYS A 96 0.19 -4.79 7.75
N ILE A 97 0.40 -3.52 7.37
CA ILE A 97 1.54 -3.13 6.53
C ILE A 97 2.85 -3.57 7.20
N GLU A 98 3.06 -3.20 8.46
CA GLU A 98 4.29 -3.55 9.19
C GLU A 98 4.50 -5.06 9.32
N ARG A 99 3.43 -5.78 9.66
CA ARG A 99 3.46 -7.24 9.79
C ARG A 99 3.78 -7.92 8.47
N ASP A 100 3.10 -7.55 7.39
CA ASP A 100 3.28 -8.17 6.07
C ASP A 100 4.72 -7.97 5.57
N PHE A 101 5.30 -6.77 5.73
CA PHE A 101 6.70 -6.51 5.41
C PHE A 101 7.68 -7.23 6.35
N SER A 102 7.39 -7.33 7.65
CA SER A 102 8.26 -8.05 8.59
C SER A 102 8.33 -9.53 8.24
N SER A 103 7.17 -10.16 8.01
CA SER A 103 7.09 -11.55 7.57
C SER A 103 7.75 -11.77 6.21
N LEU A 104 7.66 -10.81 5.29
CA LEU A 104 8.35 -10.88 4.00
C LEU A 104 9.87 -10.91 4.17
N LYS A 105 10.41 -10.04 5.03
CA LYS A 105 11.85 -9.97 5.35
C LYS A 105 12.36 -11.24 6.03
N GLU A 106 11.56 -11.83 6.93
CA GLU A 106 11.90 -13.09 7.59
C GLU A 106 11.99 -14.25 6.58
N LYS A 107 10.96 -14.43 5.75
CA LYS A 107 10.95 -15.46 4.69
C LYS A 107 12.14 -15.31 3.74
N ASN A 108 12.45 -14.08 3.34
CA ASN A 108 13.58 -13.83 2.43
C ASN A 108 14.94 -14.21 3.07
N LYS A 109 15.11 -14.04 4.39
CA LYS A 109 16.33 -14.47 5.09
C LYS A 109 16.45 -15.99 5.17
N GLU A 110 15.33 -16.72 5.23
CA GLU A 110 15.33 -18.18 5.25
C GLU A 110 15.66 -18.77 3.88
N GLU A 111 15.17 -18.17 2.78
CA GLU A 111 15.46 -18.63 1.41
C GLU A 111 16.92 -18.44 0.98
N VAL A 112 17.62 -17.46 1.56
CA VAL A 112 19.02 -17.12 1.23
C VAL A 112 20.03 -17.93 2.06
N ARG A 113 19.57 -18.71 3.06
CA ARG A 113 20.41 -19.61 3.88
C ARG A 113 20.57 -20.97 3.23
#